data_AF-A0A1W9VWM2-F1
#
_entry.id   AF-A0A1W9VWM2-F1
#
_cell.length_a   1.000
_cell.length_b   1.000
_cell.length_c   1.000
_cell.angle_alpha   90.00
_cell.angle_beta   90.00
_cell.angle_gamma   90.00
#
_symmetry.space_group_name_H-M   'P 1'
#
loop_
_entity.id
_entity.type
_entity.pdbx_description
1 polymer ?
#
loop_
_entity_poly.entity_id
_entity_poly.type
_entity_poly.pdbx_seq_one_letter_code
_entity_poly.pdbx_strand_id
1 'polypeptide(L)'
;MKKIVIGIYLIIGILSFGQEKKFSAKLLGTVDGKIINCINGKKIYPLASVTKMMTILVTYDAISQGEISMEDMVDIPEETRKIGGSRIWMTVKDRLSVRDLLKATAIYSANNAAYSLAYYVGDGDVDKFVKRMNEKAESLGMINTSYYTPAGLPPHMTATEMDVSTVNDIYKLSMELLKNDDYMKIASMKEATIRNGQQKFKNRNKLLGIDGIYGMKTGHHSFAGYNISIVSKKKNLNMIEIVFGSPDEKTRDNIVIEDLNKFYENYDDVELLVKGEKLGAIKITDGEISEITFYAENSCTEFMAKNRKIEKQVIRKKNIKAPIEAGTVVGEYRILIDGQIYLKSDLKIKNSIEKIGFFQRIFN
;
A
#
# COMPACT_ATOMS: atom_id res chain seq x y z
N MET A 1 44.66 6.70 -67.60
CA MET A 1 44.57 5.82 -66.41
C MET A 1 43.37 6.25 -65.57
N LYS A 2 42.32 5.42 -65.52
CA LYS A 2 41.06 5.73 -64.82
C LYS A 2 41.27 5.63 -63.30
N LYS A 3 40.98 6.71 -62.56
CA LYS A 3 40.98 6.72 -61.10
C LYS A 3 39.70 6.03 -60.60
N ILE A 4 39.86 4.90 -59.91
CA ILE A 4 38.78 4.22 -59.19
C ILE A 4 38.70 4.86 -57.81
N VAL A 5 37.57 5.53 -57.53
CA VAL A 5 37.24 6.03 -56.18
C VAL A 5 36.49 4.91 -55.47
N ILE A 6 37.14 4.25 -54.51
CA ILE A 6 36.52 3.26 -53.64
C ILE A 6 35.87 4.04 -52.49
N GLY A 7 34.55 4.19 -52.55
CA GLY A 7 33.76 4.74 -51.44
C GLY A 7 33.60 3.69 -50.35
N ILE A 8 34.26 3.89 -49.21
CA ILE A 8 34.05 3.11 -47.99
C ILE A 8 32.75 3.61 -47.36
N TYR A 9 31.67 2.84 -47.51
CA TYR A 9 30.44 3.03 -46.73
C TYR A 9 30.66 2.49 -45.32
N LEU A 10 30.93 3.39 -44.37
CA LEU A 10 30.97 3.07 -42.95
C LEU A 10 29.53 2.92 -42.46
N ILE A 11 29.05 1.68 -42.32
CA ILE A 11 27.77 1.39 -41.64
C ILE A 11 28.00 1.61 -40.15
N ILE A 12 27.67 2.80 -39.66
CA ILE A 12 27.58 3.07 -38.22
C ILE A 12 26.29 2.42 -37.73
N GLY A 13 26.40 1.17 -37.29
CA GLY A 13 25.35 0.52 -36.52
C GLY A 13 25.15 1.30 -35.22
N ILE A 14 24.00 1.95 -35.07
CA ILE A 14 23.58 2.51 -33.79
C ILE A 14 23.31 1.32 -32.88
N LEU A 15 24.32 0.92 -32.10
CA LEU A 15 24.13 0.10 -30.92
C LEU A 15 23.25 0.91 -29.98
N SER A 16 21.94 0.63 -30.01
CA SER A 16 21.05 1.05 -28.94
C SER A 16 21.50 0.29 -27.69
N PHE A 17 22.32 0.95 -26.88
CA PHE A 17 22.55 0.53 -25.51
C PHE A 17 21.18 0.53 -24.83
N GLY A 18 20.59 -0.67 -24.71
CA GLY A 18 19.37 -0.85 -23.94
C GLY A 18 19.60 -0.26 -22.56
N GLN A 19 18.69 0.61 -22.11
CA GLN A 19 18.76 1.16 -20.76
C GLN A 19 19.00 0.02 -19.77
N GLU A 20 20.07 0.13 -18.98
CA GLU A 20 20.33 -0.77 -17.87
C GLU A 20 19.05 -0.91 -17.04
N LYS A 21 18.58 -2.14 -16.84
CA LYS A 21 17.36 -2.38 -16.07
C LYS A 21 17.57 -1.93 -14.63
N LYS A 22 16.96 -0.81 -14.25
CA LYS A 22 17.04 -0.22 -12.90
C LYS A 22 16.41 -1.07 -11.80
N PHE A 23 15.53 -2.01 -12.16
CA PHE A 23 14.84 -2.95 -11.27
C PHE A 23 14.35 -4.18 -12.05
N SER A 24 14.01 -5.25 -11.32
CA SER A 24 13.49 -6.50 -11.88
C SER A 24 11.95 -6.53 -11.91
N ALA A 25 11.30 -6.10 -10.83
CA ALA A 25 9.84 -5.97 -10.73
C ALA A 25 9.46 -4.81 -9.79
N LYS A 26 8.27 -4.25 -9.98
CA LYS A 26 7.73 -3.25 -9.06
C LYS A 26 6.22 -3.22 -9.02
N LEU A 27 5.67 -2.73 -7.92
CA LEU A 27 4.24 -2.50 -7.74
C LEU A 27 4.03 -1.24 -6.90
N LEU A 28 3.12 -0.37 -7.35
CA LEU A 28 2.57 0.74 -6.58
C LEU A 28 1.06 0.54 -6.46
N GLY A 29 0.53 0.53 -5.24
CA GLY A 29 -0.89 0.34 -4.97
C GLY A 29 -1.32 1.04 -3.68
N THR A 30 -2.61 1.26 -3.53
CA THR A 30 -3.19 1.82 -2.31
C THR A 30 -3.31 0.75 -1.21
N VAL A 31 -3.59 1.12 0.04
CA VAL A 31 -3.76 0.11 1.12
C VAL A 31 -5.09 -0.64 1.08
N ASP A 32 -6.06 -0.18 0.28
CA ASP A 32 -7.37 -0.81 0.06
C ASP A 32 -7.41 -1.73 -1.18
N GLY A 33 -6.25 -2.01 -1.78
CA GLY A 33 -6.09 -3.04 -2.82
C GLY A 33 -6.17 -2.54 -4.27
N LYS A 34 -6.24 -1.22 -4.50
CA LYS A 34 -6.20 -0.65 -5.86
C LYS A 34 -4.76 -0.55 -6.35
N ILE A 35 -4.42 -1.39 -7.33
CA ILE A 35 -3.13 -1.34 -8.01
C ILE A 35 -3.12 -0.16 -8.99
N ILE A 36 -2.13 0.72 -8.85
CA ILE A 36 -1.92 1.88 -9.72
C ILE A 36 -0.94 1.55 -10.85
N ASN A 37 0.15 0.88 -10.52
CA ASN A 37 1.15 0.45 -11.48
C ASN A 37 1.75 -0.90 -11.06
N CYS A 38 2.00 -1.78 -12.02
CA CYS A 38 2.58 -3.08 -11.77
C CYS A 38 3.42 -3.53 -12.96
N ILE A 39 4.68 -3.86 -12.70
CA ILE A 39 5.62 -4.38 -13.69
C ILE A 39 6.15 -5.71 -13.20
N ASN A 40 6.00 -6.75 -14.04
CA ASN A 40 6.39 -8.13 -13.72
C ASN A 40 5.71 -8.69 -12.45
N GLY A 41 4.46 -8.28 -12.19
CA GLY A 41 3.72 -8.59 -10.96
C GLY A 41 3.66 -10.05 -10.52
N LYS A 42 3.68 -10.98 -11.48
CA LYS A 42 3.60 -12.43 -11.25
C LYS A 42 4.93 -13.16 -11.39
N LYS A 43 6.01 -12.46 -11.74
CA LYS A 43 7.33 -13.10 -11.88
C LYS A 43 7.94 -13.30 -10.50
N ILE A 44 8.53 -14.49 -10.32
CA ILE A 44 9.10 -14.95 -9.06
C ILE A 44 10.54 -14.43 -8.95
N TYR A 45 10.87 -13.85 -7.81
CA TYR A 45 12.20 -13.32 -7.49
C TYR A 45 12.63 -13.68 -6.07
N PRO A 46 13.95 -13.77 -5.81
CA PRO A 46 14.47 -13.92 -4.45
C PRO A 46 14.09 -12.73 -3.55
N LEU A 47 13.69 -13.02 -2.32
CA LEU A 47 13.20 -12.00 -1.39
C LEU A 47 14.30 -11.29 -0.60
N ALA A 48 15.40 -11.96 -0.31
CA ALA A 48 16.32 -11.56 0.74
C ALA A 48 15.57 -11.22 2.04
N SER A 49 16.02 -10.21 2.80
CA SER A 49 15.39 -9.87 4.10
C SER A 49 13.95 -9.34 4.04
N VAL A 50 13.33 -9.21 2.86
CA VAL A 50 11.87 -9.01 2.76
C VAL A 50 11.12 -10.23 3.34
N THR A 51 11.72 -11.43 3.32
CA THR A 51 11.20 -12.63 4.00
C THR A 51 10.81 -12.40 5.46
N LYS A 52 11.54 -11.54 6.18
CA LYS A 52 11.27 -11.24 7.59
C LYS A 52 9.91 -10.59 7.81
N MET A 53 9.27 -10.03 6.78
CA MET A 53 7.89 -9.57 6.87
C MET A 53 6.96 -10.73 7.25
N MET A 54 7.14 -11.92 6.66
CA MET A 54 6.35 -13.10 7.01
C MET A 54 6.70 -13.61 8.40
N THR A 55 7.98 -13.65 8.77
CA THR A 55 8.42 -14.00 10.14
C THR A 55 7.77 -13.12 11.19
N ILE A 56 7.73 -11.80 10.94
CA ILE A 56 7.07 -10.84 11.82
C ILE A 56 5.57 -11.11 11.87
N LEU A 57 4.90 -11.32 10.73
CA LEU A 57 3.47 -11.60 10.69
C LEU A 57 3.12 -12.85 11.49
N VAL A 58 3.81 -13.97 11.25
CA VAL A 58 3.56 -15.24 11.95
C VAL A 58 3.84 -15.11 13.45
N THR A 59 4.85 -14.34 13.85
CA THR A 59 5.10 -14.06 15.28
C THR A 59 3.94 -13.28 15.90
N TYR A 60 3.42 -12.27 15.21
CA TYR A 60 2.26 -11.51 15.67
C TYR A 60 0.96 -12.31 15.66
N ASP A 61 0.79 -13.25 14.71
CA ASP A 61 -0.33 -14.19 14.73
C ASP A 61 -0.30 -15.02 16.01
N ALA A 62 0.86 -15.59 16.38
CA ALA A 62 1.04 -16.34 17.61
C ALA A 62 0.71 -15.51 18.87
N ILE A 63 1.13 -14.23 18.89
CA ILE A 63 0.78 -13.29 19.96
C ILE A 63 -0.75 -13.06 20.01
N SER A 64 -1.37 -12.79 18.86
CA SER A 64 -2.82 -12.52 18.78
C SER A 64 -3.67 -13.71 19.20
N GLN A 65 -3.16 -14.93 19.02
CA GLN A 65 -3.79 -16.19 19.40
C GLN A 65 -3.52 -16.56 20.86
N GLY A 66 -2.69 -15.78 21.58
CA GLY A 66 -2.33 -16.03 22.97
C GLY A 66 -1.35 -17.19 23.16
N GLU A 67 -0.69 -17.66 22.10
CA GLU A 67 0.35 -18.71 22.18
C GLU A 67 1.61 -18.20 22.89
N ILE A 68 1.95 -16.94 22.65
CA ILE A 68 3.09 -16.22 23.24
C ILE A 68 2.70 -14.77 23.54
N SER A 69 3.57 -14.05 24.25
CA SER A 69 3.43 -12.64 24.57
C SER A 69 4.64 -11.83 24.07
N MET A 70 4.44 -10.52 23.90
CA MET A 70 5.52 -9.56 23.60
C MET A 70 6.58 -9.50 24.72
N GLU A 71 6.17 -9.81 25.95
CA GLU A 71 6.99 -9.76 27.16
C GLU A 71 7.74 -11.07 27.43
N ASP A 72 7.45 -12.15 26.70
CA ASP A 72 8.09 -13.44 26.90
C ASP A 72 9.59 -13.35 26.66
N MET A 73 10.36 -13.94 27.58
CA MET A 73 11.81 -13.94 27.55
C MET A 73 12.34 -15.19 26.85
N VAL A 74 12.94 -14.99 25.68
CA VAL A 74 13.50 -16.03 24.83
C VAL A 74 14.97 -16.26 25.18
N ASP A 75 15.29 -17.49 25.56
CA ASP A 75 16.69 -17.96 25.68
C ASP A 75 17.29 -18.06 24.28
N ILE A 76 18.54 -17.61 24.10
CA ILE A 76 19.19 -17.58 22.78
C ILE A 76 19.92 -18.90 22.52
N PRO A 77 19.45 -19.77 21.58
CA PRO A 77 20.16 -20.98 21.24
C PRO A 77 21.50 -20.70 20.56
N GLU A 78 22.47 -21.60 20.73
CA GLU A 78 23.81 -21.43 20.17
C GLU A 78 23.79 -21.41 18.63
N GLU A 79 22.87 -22.16 18.02
CA GLU A 79 22.66 -22.20 16.58
C GLU A 79 22.15 -20.86 16.01
N THR A 80 21.18 -20.21 16.67
CA THR A 80 20.64 -18.92 16.18
C THR A 80 21.68 -17.81 16.31
N ARG A 81 22.53 -17.87 17.33
CA ARG A 81 23.65 -16.95 17.54
C ARG A 81 24.68 -16.98 16.41
N LYS A 82 24.93 -18.17 15.83
CA LYS A 82 25.91 -18.38 14.75
C LYS A 82 25.42 -17.92 13.38
N ILE A 83 24.13 -17.59 13.23
CA ILE A 83 23.56 -17.14 11.97
C ILE A 83 24.28 -15.88 11.45
N GLY A 84 24.84 -15.99 10.25
CA GLY A 84 25.61 -14.94 9.59
C GLY A 84 24.76 -13.81 8.98
N GLY A 85 25.43 -12.87 8.34
CA GLY A 85 24.80 -11.68 7.74
C GLY A 85 24.52 -10.57 8.76
N SER A 86 23.44 -9.80 8.55
CA SER A 86 23.03 -8.75 9.49
C SER A 86 22.62 -9.38 10.82
N ARG A 87 23.23 -8.96 11.94
CA ARG A 87 23.01 -9.54 13.27
C ARG A 87 23.17 -8.52 14.37
N ILE A 88 22.43 -8.68 15.46
CA ILE A 88 22.69 -7.95 16.71
C ILE A 88 23.65 -8.74 17.59
N TRP A 89 24.14 -8.09 18.64
CA TRP A 89 25.00 -8.77 19.61
C TRP A 89 24.14 -9.54 20.62
N MET A 90 24.40 -10.84 20.72
CA MET A 90 23.77 -11.74 21.67
C MET A 90 24.68 -12.94 21.93
N THR A 91 24.54 -13.51 23.11
CA THR A 91 25.27 -14.67 23.64
C THR A 91 24.26 -15.68 24.16
N VAL A 92 24.66 -16.95 24.32
CA VAL A 92 23.79 -18.01 24.86
C VAL A 92 23.39 -17.80 26.32
N LYS A 93 24.02 -16.85 27.02
CA LYS A 93 23.65 -16.47 28.39
C LYS A 93 22.57 -15.40 28.42
N ASP A 94 22.23 -14.83 27.27
CA ASP A 94 21.24 -13.77 27.18
C ASP A 94 19.83 -14.32 27.14
N ARG A 95 18.90 -13.53 27.69
CA ARG A 95 17.47 -13.64 27.43
C ARG A 95 16.99 -12.34 26.81
N LEU A 96 16.26 -12.41 25.71
CA LEU A 96 15.69 -11.25 25.04
C LEU A 96 14.17 -11.38 24.98
N SER A 97 13.46 -10.29 25.20
CA SER A 97 12.00 -10.31 25.04
C SER A 97 11.63 -10.50 23.57
N VAL A 98 10.47 -11.12 23.29
CA VAL A 98 9.89 -11.19 21.95
C VAL A 98 9.82 -9.79 21.31
N ARG A 99 9.45 -8.77 22.09
CA ARG A 99 9.46 -7.36 21.67
C ARG A 99 10.83 -6.88 21.18
N ASP A 100 11.91 -7.20 21.90
CA ASP A 100 13.26 -6.80 21.51
C ASP A 100 13.74 -7.55 20.26
N LEU A 101 13.41 -8.83 20.14
CA LEU A 101 13.69 -9.62 18.94
C LEU A 101 12.91 -9.11 17.72
N LEU A 102 11.65 -8.73 17.88
CA LEU A 102 10.83 -8.10 16.83
C LEU A 102 11.42 -6.76 16.39
N LYS A 103 11.83 -5.89 17.33
CA LYS A 103 12.54 -4.64 17.01
C LYS A 103 13.82 -4.90 16.22
N ALA A 104 14.67 -5.83 16.67
CA ALA A 104 15.91 -6.15 15.99
C ALA A 104 15.67 -6.73 14.57
N THR A 105 14.64 -7.54 14.41
CA THR A 105 14.22 -8.15 13.14
C THR A 105 13.67 -7.11 12.17
N ALA A 106 12.77 -6.24 12.62
CA ALA A 106 12.12 -5.23 11.78
C ALA A 106 13.06 -4.08 11.40
N ILE A 107 13.79 -3.53 12.38
CA ILE A 107 14.53 -2.27 12.23
C ILE A 107 15.96 -2.53 11.72
N TYR A 108 16.71 -3.40 12.39
CA TYR A 108 18.11 -3.67 12.01
C TYR A 108 18.25 -4.79 10.99
N SER A 109 17.16 -5.53 10.72
CA SER A 109 17.14 -6.71 9.86
C SER A 109 18.01 -7.86 10.39
N ALA A 110 18.08 -8.02 11.71
CA ALA A 110 18.92 -9.02 12.35
C ALA A 110 18.42 -10.45 12.08
N ASN A 111 19.27 -11.26 11.46
CA ASN A 111 18.99 -12.65 11.10
C ASN A 111 18.92 -13.54 12.34
N ASN A 112 19.88 -13.43 13.26
CA ASN A 112 19.88 -14.18 14.51
C ASN A 112 18.64 -13.89 15.38
N ALA A 113 18.12 -12.65 15.36
CA ALA A 113 16.86 -12.32 16.02
C ALA A 113 15.65 -13.00 15.35
N ALA A 114 15.58 -12.98 14.02
CA ALA A 114 14.52 -13.65 13.26
C ALA A 114 14.50 -15.17 13.49
N TYR A 115 15.69 -15.80 13.51
CA TYR A 115 15.81 -17.22 13.84
C TYR A 115 15.47 -17.52 15.30
N SER A 116 15.77 -16.62 16.24
CA SER A 116 15.38 -16.80 17.65
C SER A 116 13.86 -16.70 17.84
N LEU A 117 13.19 -15.78 17.14
CA LEU A 117 11.72 -15.76 17.09
C LEU A 117 11.16 -17.04 16.49
N ALA A 118 11.72 -17.50 15.37
CA ALA A 118 11.28 -18.72 14.71
C ALA A 118 11.44 -19.95 15.59
N TYR A 119 12.59 -20.08 16.26
CA TYR A 119 12.84 -21.15 17.22
C TYR A 119 11.83 -21.11 18.38
N TYR A 120 11.58 -19.94 18.95
CA TYR A 120 10.65 -19.80 20.07
C TYR A 120 9.20 -20.11 19.68
N VAL A 121 8.69 -19.47 18.63
CA VAL A 121 7.31 -19.67 18.11
C VAL A 121 7.12 -21.06 17.48
N GLY A 122 8.22 -21.65 17.01
CA GLY A 122 8.29 -23.01 16.50
C GLY A 122 8.49 -24.07 17.59
N ASP A 123 8.40 -23.72 18.87
CA ASP A 123 8.54 -24.68 19.98
C ASP A 123 9.87 -25.47 19.93
N GLY A 124 10.96 -24.75 19.67
CA GLY A 124 12.30 -25.29 19.50
C GLY A 124 12.62 -25.82 18.10
N ASP A 125 11.68 -25.75 17.15
CA ASP A 125 11.84 -26.24 15.78
C ASP A 125 11.60 -25.12 14.74
N VAL A 126 12.68 -24.73 14.06
CA VAL A 126 12.63 -23.71 13.01
C VAL A 126 11.84 -24.20 11.79
N ASP A 127 11.85 -25.49 11.47
CA ASP A 127 11.13 -26.04 10.33
C ASP A 127 9.62 -26.00 10.58
N LYS A 128 9.19 -26.24 11.83
CA LYS A 128 7.79 -26.01 12.25
C LYS A 128 7.37 -24.56 12.04
N PHE A 129 8.25 -23.60 12.32
CA PHE A 129 7.97 -22.19 12.06
C PHE A 129 7.91 -21.88 10.55
N VAL A 130 8.84 -22.40 9.74
CA VAL A 130 8.83 -22.24 8.28
C VAL A 130 7.56 -22.85 7.66
N LYS A 131 7.06 -23.95 8.21
CA LYS A 131 5.76 -24.51 7.82
C LYS A 131 4.63 -23.50 8.07
N ARG A 132 4.57 -22.88 9.25
CA ARG A 132 3.59 -21.82 9.57
C ARG A 132 3.71 -20.62 8.61
N MET A 133 4.93 -20.25 8.18
CA MET A 133 5.14 -19.19 7.19
C MET A 133 4.49 -19.52 5.85
N ASN A 134 4.63 -20.75 5.37
CA ASN A 134 4.02 -21.19 4.11
C ASN A 134 2.50 -21.36 4.23
N GLU A 135 1.99 -21.92 5.34
CA GLU A 135 0.55 -22.02 5.63
C GLU A 135 -0.09 -20.61 5.67
N LYS A 136 0.60 -19.64 6.29
CA LYS A 136 0.17 -18.23 6.28
C LYS A 136 0.18 -17.65 4.86
N ALA A 137 1.23 -17.89 4.07
CA ALA A 137 1.29 -17.46 2.68
C ALA A 137 0.09 -17.98 1.86
N GLU A 138 -0.23 -19.27 1.99
CA GLU A 138 -1.39 -19.89 1.34
C GLU A 138 -2.70 -19.24 1.79
N SER A 139 -2.88 -19.00 3.10
CA SER A 139 -4.08 -18.35 3.64
C SER A 139 -4.29 -16.92 3.12
N LEU A 140 -3.21 -16.22 2.76
CA LEU A 140 -3.25 -14.90 2.14
C LEU A 140 -3.37 -14.97 0.61
N GLY A 141 -3.48 -16.16 0.03
CA GLY A 141 -3.52 -16.39 -1.40
C GLY A 141 -2.21 -16.04 -2.11
N MET A 142 -1.07 -16.12 -1.43
CA MET A 142 0.27 -15.85 -1.95
C MET A 142 0.83 -17.08 -2.69
N ILE A 143 0.14 -17.53 -3.74
CA ILE A 143 0.37 -18.82 -4.40
C ILE A 143 1.72 -18.94 -5.14
N ASN A 144 2.45 -17.84 -5.34
CA ASN A 144 3.77 -17.84 -5.99
C ASN A 144 4.88 -17.53 -5.00
N THR A 145 4.66 -17.86 -3.73
CA THR A 145 5.58 -17.60 -2.62
C THR A 145 6.00 -18.92 -1.97
N SER A 146 7.28 -19.06 -1.67
CA SER A 146 7.83 -20.20 -0.95
C SER A 146 8.89 -19.73 0.03
N TYR A 147 8.73 -20.11 1.29
CA TYR A 147 9.66 -19.81 2.38
C TYR A 147 10.40 -21.07 2.79
N TYR A 148 11.71 -20.92 2.99
CA TYR A 148 12.63 -21.96 3.46
C TYR A 148 13.42 -21.50 4.68
N THR A 149 13.48 -20.19 4.93
CA THR A 149 14.21 -19.64 6.07
C THR A 149 13.42 -18.52 6.75
N PRO A 150 13.59 -18.30 8.07
CA PRO A 150 12.99 -17.15 8.74
C PRO A 150 13.55 -15.78 8.33
N ALA A 151 14.62 -15.75 7.53
CA ALA A 151 15.42 -14.54 7.34
C ALA A 151 15.67 -14.16 5.88
N GLY A 152 15.41 -15.04 4.91
CA GLY A 152 15.76 -14.81 3.51
C GLY A 152 17.26 -14.89 3.25
N LEU A 153 17.94 -15.84 3.91
CA LEU A 153 19.36 -16.07 3.67
C LEU A 153 19.54 -16.91 2.38
N PRO A 154 20.61 -16.66 1.60
CA PRO A 154 20.82 -17.41 0.36
C PRO A 154 21.25 -18.86 0.63
N PRO A 155 20.97 -19.80 -0.30
CA PRO A 155 21.22 -21.24 -0.13
C PRO A 155 22.61 -21.63 0.37
N HIS A 156 23.66 -20.93 -0.09
CA HIS A 156 25.04 -21.21 0.32
C HIS A 156 25.32 -20.93 1.82
N MET A 157 24.41 -20.25 2.52
CA MET A 157 24.51 -19.96 3.95
C MET A 157 23.63 -20.86 4.83
N THR A 158 22.66 -21.56 4.25
CA THR A 158 21.63 -22.31 5.00
C THR A 158 21.51 -23.77 4.60
N ALA A 159 22.06 -24.14 3.43
CA ALA A 159 21.83 -25.44 2.79
C ALA A 159 20.34 -25.74 2.52
N THR A 160 19.52 -24.68 2.38
CA THR A 160 18.10 -24.75 1.99
C THR A 160 17.87 -24.11 0.63
N GLU A 161 16.65 -24.20 0.09
CA GLU A 161 16.29 -23.47 -1.12
C GLU A 161 16.16 -21.95 -0.87
N MET A 162 16.04 -21.18 -1.95
CA MET A 162 15.95 -19.72 -1.91
C MET A 162 14.52 -19.30 -1.53
N ASP A 163 14.37 -18.41 -0.55
CA ASP A 163 13.09 -17.75 -0.29
C ASP A 163 12.69 -16.85 -1.47
N VAL A 164 11.51 -17.11 -2.05
CA VAL A 164 11.04 -16.45 -3.27
C VAL A 164 9.59 -15.99 -3.16
N SER A 165 9.25 -14.94 -3.90
CA SER A 165 7.88 -14.44 -4.02
C SER A 165 7.72 -13.55 -5.25
N THR A 166 6.56 -12.91 -5.37
CA THR A 166 6.23 -11.92 -6.39
C THR A 166 5.90 -10.59 -5.72
N VAL A 167 5.99 -9.48 -6.46
CA VAL A 167 5.58 -8.17 -5.91
C VAL A 167 4.06 -8.12 -5.62
N ASN A 168 3.25 -8.91 -6.32
CA ASN A 168 1.81 -9.06 -6.02
C ASN A 168 1.58 -9.74 -4.67
N ASP A 169 2.32 -10.79 -4.37
CA ASP A 169 2.17 -11.53 -3.11
C ASP A 169 2.71 -10.73 -1.93
N ILE A 170 3.85 -10.05 -2.09
CA ILE A 170 4.36 -9.13 -1.05
C ILE A 170 3.43 -7.93 -0.83
N TYR A 171 2.68 -7.49 -1.84
CA TYR A 171 1.65 -6.47 -1.66
C TYR A 171 0.53 -6.94 -0.73
N LYS A 172 0.07 -8.19 -0.88
CA LYS A 172 -0.90 -8.80 0.04
C LYS A 172 -0.35 -8.91 1.46
N LEU A 173 0.89 -9.38 1.61
CA LEU A 173 1.57 -9.45 2.90
C LEU A 173 1.72 -8.06 3.55
N SER A 174 2.02 -7.03 2.75
CA SER A 174 2.15 -5.66 3.23
C SER A 174 0.80 -5.11 3.72
N MET A 175 -0.29 -5.36 3.00
CA MET A 175 -1.65 -5.01 3.44
C MET A 175 -2.05 -5.74 4.73
N GLU A 176 -1.66 -7.00 4.89
CA GLU A 176 -1.96 -7.75 6.12
C GLU A 176 -1.18 -7.18 7.33
N LEU A 177 0.11 -6.94 7.17
CA LEU A 177 0.95 -6.36 8.22
C LEU A 177 0.51 -4.95 8.65
N LEU A 178 -0.06 -4.17 7.72
CA LEU A 178 -0.61 -2.84 8.02
C LEU A 178 -1.75 -2.86 9.04
N LYS A 179 -2.44 -3.99 9.20
CA LYS A 179 -3.51 -4.15 10.20
C LYS A 179 -2.96 -4.27 11.62
N ASN A 180 -1.65 -4.51 11.78
CA ASN A 180 -1.02 -4.67 13.08
C ASN A 180 -0.37 -3.36 13.55
N ASP A 181 -1.07 -2.62 14.40
CA ASP A 181 -0.61 -1.32 14.92
C ASP A 181 0.72 -1.41 15.69
N ASP A 182 0.95 -2.49 16.42
CA ASP A 182 2.18 -2.66 17.20
C ASP A 182 3.40 -2.90 16.30
N TYR A 183 3.22 -3.66 15.23
CA TYR A 183 4.23 -3.77 14.19
C TYR A 183 4.49 -2.41 13.53
N MET A 184 3.45 -1.67 13.16
CA MET A 184 3.62 -0.38 12.48
C MET A 184 4.30 0.66 13.38
N LYS A 185 4.05 0.64 14.69
CA LYS A 185 4.83 1.42 15.66
C LYS A 185 6.31 1.08 15.60
N ILE A 186 6.68 -0.21 15.57
CA ILE A 186 8.09 -0.65 15.47
C ILE A 186 8.69 -0.27 14.10
N ALA A 187 7.99 -0.57 13.00
CA ALA A 187 8.48 -0.37 11.64
C ALA A 187 8.77 1.11 11.31
N SER A 188 8.02 2.02 11.95
CA SER A 188 8.17 3.47 11.77
C SER A 188 9.32 4.09 12.57
N MET A 189 9.94 3.34 13.50
CA MET A 189 11.07 3.84 14.28
C MET A 189 12.31 4.01 13.41
N LYS A 190 12.90 5.22 13.39
CA LYS A 190 14.19 5.50 12.74
C LYS A 190 15.37 4.83 13.43
N GLU A 191 15.23 4.58 14.73
CA GLU A 191 16.19 3.87 15.56
C GLU A 191 15.47 3.18 16.70
N ALA A 192 16.06 2.10 17.23
CA ALA A 192 15.56 1.44 18.41
C ALA A 192 16.69 1.05 19.34
N THR A 193 16.30 0.87 20.60
CA THR A 193 17.10 0.24 21.63
C THR A 193 16.44 -1.06 22.10
N ILE A 194 17.29 -2.00 22.50
CA ILE A 194 16.92 -3.26 23.15
C ILE A 194 17.68 -3.40 24.47
N ARG A 195 17.33 -4.39 25.29
CA ARG A 195 17.96 -4.66 26.61
C ARG A 195 17.98 -3.41 27.48
N ASN A 196 16.84 -2.74 27.59
CA ASN A 196 16.69 -1.51 28.37
C ASN A 196 17.73 -0.42 28.02
N GLY A 197 18.15 -0.32 26.75
CA GLY A 197 19.05 0.73 26.29
C GLY A 197 20.50 0.29 26.03
N GLN A 198 20.89 -0.93 26.38
CA GLN A 198 22.29 -1.39 26.25
C GLN A 198 22.75 -1.56 24.80
N GLN A 199 21.83 -1.79 23.86
CA GLN A 199 22.16 -1.88 22.44
C GLN A 199 21.22 -1.02 21.63
N LYS A 200 21.79 -0.21 20.73
CA LYS A 200 21.09 0.73 19.85
C LYS A 200 21.42 0.44 18.39
N PHE A 201 20.43 0.54 17.52
CA PHE A 201 20.62 0.41 16.08
C PHE A 201 19.65 1.30 15.29
N LYS A 202 20.06 1.67 14.08
CA LYS A 202 19.26 2.47 13.15
C LYS A 202 18.48 1.57 12.21
N ASN A 203 17.34 2.08 11.73
CA ASN A 203 16.54 1.40 10.73
C ASN A 203 17.31 1.27 9.41
N ARG A 204 17.19 0.11 8.76
CA ARG A 204 17.76 -0.13 7.42
C ARG A 204 16.99 0.60 6.32
N ASN A 205 15.73 0.96 6.56
CA ASN A 205 14.98 1.82 5.65
C ASN A 205 15.37 3.29 5.86
N LYS A 206 16.22 3.81 4.97
CA LYS A 206 16.66 5.21 5.00
C LYS A 206 15.59 6.19 4.53
N LEU A 207 14.50 5.70 3.93
CA LEU A 207 13.41 6.52 3.41
C LEU A 207 12.40 6.96 4.49
N LEU A 208 12.52 6.47 5.73
CA LEU A 208 11.59 6.84 6.80
C LEU A 208 11.52 8.37 7.02
N GLY A 209 10.31 8.92 6.90
CA GLY A 209 10.00 10.33 7.01
C GLY A 209 10.13 11.13 5.70
N ILE A 210 10.60 10.52 4.60
CA ILE A 210 10.63 11.14 3.27
C ILE A 210 9.31 10.81 2.57
N ASP A 211 8.66 11.82 1.96
CA ASP A 211 7.39 11.65 1.23
C ASP A 211 6.30 10.86 1.99
N GLY A 212 6.26 11.03 3.32
CA GLY A 212 5.30 10.36 4.18
C GLY A 212 5.57 8.87 4.41
N ILE A 213 6.74 8.35 4.02
CA ILE A 213 7.12 6.94 4.23
C ILE A 213 7.31 6.65 5.72
N TYR A 214 6.68 5.58 6.22
CA TYR A 214 6.70 5.21 7.64
C TYR A 214 6.89 3.70 7.90
N GLY A 215 7.24 2.91 6.90
CA GLY A 215 7.56 1.48 7.00
C GLY A 215 8.15 0.95 5.69
N MET A 216 8.44 -0.34 5.48
CA MET A 216 8.21 -1.50 6.35
C MET A 216 9.45 -2.41 6.40
N LYS A 217 10.06 -2.74 5.25
CA LYS A 217 11.23 -3.64 5.20
C LYS A 217 12.06 -3.53 3.91
N THR A 218 13.39 -3.48 4.07
CA THR A 218 14.39 -3.64 2.98
C THR A 218 14.94 -5.08 2.92
N GLY A 219 15.49 -5.49 1.77
CA GLY A 219 16.21 -6.75 1.64
C GLY A 219 17.32 -6.69 0.59
N HIS A 220 18.46 -7.32 0.87
CA HIS A 220 19.55 -7.42 -0.09
C HIS A 220 20.42 -8.65 0.16
N HIS A 221 20.74 -9.34 -0.93
CA HIS A 221 21.92 -10.18 -1.13
C HIS A 221 22.18 -10.29 -2.64
N SER A 222 23.34 -10.80 -3.05
CA SER A 222 23.78 -10.82 -4.46
C SER A 222 22.74 -11.39 -5.43
N PHE A 223 22.05 -12.48 -5.07
CA PHE A 223 21.03 -13.09 -5.92
C PHE A 223 19.71 -12.31 -6.03
N ALA A 224 19.37 -11.48 -5.03
CA ALA A 224 18.10 -10.75 -4.99
C ALA A 224 18.21 -9.34 -5.56
N GLY A 225 19.42 -8.77 -5.60
CA GLY A 225 19.58 -7.33 -5.73
C GLY A 225 19.01 -6.60 -4.50
N TYR A 226 18.69 -5.31 -4.66
CA TYR A 226 18.14 -4.46 -3.62
C TYR A 226 16.62 -4.42 -3.72
N ASN A 227 15.97 -5.05 -2.74
CA ASN A 227 14.52 -5.12 -2.57
C ASN A 227 14.04 -4.13 -1.50
N ILE A 228 12.79 -3.67 -1.63
CA ILE A 228 12.06 -2.95 -0.57
C ILE A 228 10.56 -3.19 -0.68
N SER A 229 9.89 -3.17 0.46
CA SER A 229 8.47 -2.84 0.59
C SER A 229 8.33 -1.66 1.55
N ILE A 230 7.68 -0.59 1.10
CA ILE A 230 7.38 0.58 1.90
C ILE A 230 5.89 0.83 2.00
N VAL A 231 5.53 1.58 3.04
CA VAL A 231 4.25 2.26 3.14
C VAL A 231 4.47 3.74 3.30
N SER A 232 3.65 4.53 2.63
CA SER A 232 3.65 5.99 2.75
C SER A 232 2.25 6.51 3.00
N LYS A 233 2.16 7.61 3.76
CA LYS A 233 0.92 8.34 3.99
C LYS A 233 1.15 9.80 3.66
N LYS A 234 0.45 10.30 2.66
CA LYS A 234 0.46 11.72 2.26
C LYS A 234 -0.99 12.14 2.02
N LYS A 235 -1.41 13.24 2.65
CA LYS A 235 -2.83 13.64 2.72
C LYS A 235 -3.70 12.49 3.26
N ASN A 236 -4.82 12.19 2.62
CA ASN A 236 -5.74 11.13 3.03
C ASN A 236 -5.41 9.76 2.44
N LEU A 237 -4.32 9.63 1.67
CA LEU A 237 -4.00 8.40 0.97
C LEU A 237 -2.80 7.68 1.58
N ASN A 238 -2.98 6.38 1.77
CA ASN A 238 -1.91 5.47 2.13
C ASN A 238 -1.56 4.62 0.90
N MET A 239 -0.28 4.54 0.60
CA MET A 239 0.27 3.77 -0.51
C MET A 239 1.21 2.71 0.01
N ILE A 240 1.30 1.61 -0.73
CA ILE A 240 2.36 0.60 -0.65
C ILE A 240 3.12 0.63 -1.96
N GLU A 241 4.44 0.66 -1.86
CA GLU A 241 5.32 0.48 -3.01
C GLU A 241 6.34 -0.63 -2.74
N ILE A 242 6.50 -1.51 -3.73
CA ILE A 242 7.41 -2.64 -3.68
C ILE A 242 8.31 -2.57 -4.91
N VAL A 243 9.62 -2.67 -4.70
CA VAL A 243 10.63 -2.71 -5.76
C VAL A 243 11.56 -3.88 -5.51
N PHE A 244 11.75 -4.73 -6.52
CA PHE A 244 12.64 -5.89 -6.47
C PHE A 244 13.80 -5.76 -7.44
N GLY A 245 14.97 -6.29 -7.05
CA GLY A 245 16.11 -6.52 -7.93
C GLY A 245 16.68 -5.25 -8.53
N SER A 246 16.75 -4.17 -7.76
CA SER A 246 17.51 -2.99 -8.14
C SER A 246 19.02 -3.25 -7.99
N PRO A 247 19.91 -2.67 -8.83
CA PRO A 247 21.34 -2.95 -8.79
C PRO A 247 22.04 -2.38 -7.54
N ASP A 248 21.51 -1.30 -6.98
CA ASP A 248 22.07 -0.64 -5.81
C ASP A 248 21.00 0.08 -4.97
N GLU A 249 21.34 0.42 -3.72
CA GLU A 249 20.42 1.08 -2.78
C GLU A 249 19.94 2.44 -3.27
N LYS A 250 20.81 3.24 -3.92
CA LYS A 250 20.48 4.59 -4.37
C LYS A 250 19.51 4.55 -5.54
N THR A 251 19.74 3.66 -6.50
CA THR A 251 18.81 3.43 -7.62
C THR A 251 17.45 2.97 -7.12
N ARG A 252 17.44 2.03 -6.15
CA ARG A 252 16.22 1.54 -5.50
C ARG A 252 15.43 2.67 -4.83
N ASP A 253 16.10 3.48 -4.01
CA ASP A 253 15.50 4.60 -3.29
C ASP A 253 14.95 5.67 -4.26
N ASN A 254 15.69 5.99 -5.32
CA ASN A 254 15.24 6.94 -6.34
C ASN A 254 13.98 6.47 -7.06
N ILE A 255 13.86 5.17 -7.38
CA ILE A 255 12.64 4.62 -8.01
C ILE A 255 11.43 4.88 -7.11
N VAL A 256 11.54 4.58 -5.81
CA VAL A 256 10.45 4.78 -4.84
C VAL A 256 10.02 6.24 -4.79
N ILE A 257 10.97 7.14 -4.63
CA ILE A 257 10.67 8.57 -4.53
C ILE A 257 10.09 9.11 -5.83
N GLU A 258 10.62 8.70 -6.99
CA GLU A 258 10.08 9.11 -8.29
C GLU A 258 8.65 8.59 -8.51
N ASP A 259 8.36 7.34 -8.19
CA ASP A 259 7.04 6.72 -8.39
C ASP A 259 5.99 7.39 -7.48
N LEU A 260 6.31 7.60 -6.19
CA LEU A 260 5.44 8.33 -5.27
C LEU A 260 5.21 9.77 -5.73
N ASN A 261 6.26 10.49 -6.15
CA ASN A 261 6.11 11.87 -6.60
C ASN A 261 5.29 11.97 -7.88
N LYS A 262 5.57 11.14 -8.90
CA LYS A 262 4.76 11.06 -10.12
C LYS A 262 3.30 10.73 -9.81
N PHE A 263 3.04 9.86 -8.84
CA PHE A 263 1.69 9.56 -8.41
C PHE A 263 1.00 10.78 -7.77
N TYR A 264 1.61 11.41 -6.77
CA TYR A 264 1.01 12.57 -6.09
C TYR A 264 0.95 13.85 -6.97
N GLU A 265 1.75 13.94 -8.03
CA GLU A 265 1.62 14.98 -9.06
C GLU A 265 0.33 14.80 -9.87
N ASN A 266 -0.05 13.56 -10.18
CA ASN A 266 -1.16 13.23 -11.07
C ASN A 266 -2.49 12.95 -10.36
N TYR A 267 -2.48 12.76 -9.04
CA TYR A 267 -3.68 12.45 -8.25
C TYR A 267 -3.91 13.48 -7.15
N ASP A 268 -5.18 13.73 -6.81
CA ASP A 268 -5.56 14.57 -5.67
C ASP A 268 -6.91 14.18 -5.08
N ASP A 269 -7.21 14.74 -3.90
CA ASP A 269 -8.56 14.80 -3.36
C ASP A 269 -9.39 15.75 -4.22
N VAL A 270 -10.29 15.21 -5.05
CA VAL A 270 -11.18 16.00 -5.92
C VAL A 270 -12.52 16.17 -5.24
N GLU A 271 -12.86 17.42 -4.91
CA GLU A 271 -14.16 17.77 -4.34
C GLU A 271 -15.26 17.65 -5.40
N LEU A 272 -16.06 16.60 -5.28
CA LEU A 272 -17.17 16.31 -6.20
C LEU A 272 -18.43 17.08 -5.81
N LEU A 273 -18.65 17.29 -4.51
CA LEU A 273 -19.83 17.98 -4.00
C LEU A 273 -19.50 18.71 -2.69
N VAL A 274 -19.99 19.94 -2.53
CA VAL A 274 -19.89 20.68 -1.26
C VAL A 274 -21.26 20.73 -0.60
N LYS A 275 -21.35 20.43 0.70
CA LYS A 275 -22.57 20.66 1.48
C LYS A 275 -23.04 22.11 1.31
N GLY A 276 -24.31 22.29 0.92
CA GLY A 276 -24.91 23.59 0.62
C GLY A 276 -24.70 24.09 -0.81
N GLU A 277 -23.96 23.38 -1.67
CA GLU A 277 -23.86 23.70 -3.11
C GLU A 277 -25.24 23.60 -3.77
N LYS A 278 -25.60 24.58 -4.61
CA LYS A 278 -26.86 24.56 -5.37
C LYS A 278 -26.81 23.46 -6.44
N LEU A 279 -27.65 22.43 -6.27
CA LEU A 279 -27.76 21.32 -7.22
C LEU A 279 -28.55 21.72 -8.46
N GLY A 280 -29.57 22.56 -8.30
CA GLY A 280 -30.44 22.98 -9.38
C GLY A 280 -31.79 23.48 -8.86
N ALA A 281 -32.61 23.99 -9.77
CA ALA A 281 -33.97 24.42 -9.45
C ALA A 281 -35.00 23.76 -10.37
N ILE A 282 -36.22 23.58 -9.87
CA ILE A 282 -37.35 22.98 -10.58
C ILE A 282 -38.54 23.93 -10.46
N LYS A 283 -39.11 24.30 -11.61
CA LYS A 283 -40.33 25.11 -11.68
C LYS A 283 -41.55 24.29 -11.28
N ILE A 284 -42.45 24.94 -10.56
CA ILE A 284 -43.70 24.37 -10.08
C ILE A 284 -44.83 25.22 -10.65
N THR A 285 -45.79 24.54 -11.26
CA THR A 285 -47.00 25.17 -11.80
C THR A 285 -48.13 25.12 -10.77
N ASP A 286 -48.94 26.17 -10.71
CA ASP A 286 -50.08 26.32 -9.80
C ASP A 286 -49.75 26.26 -8.29
N GLY A 287 -48.48 26.32 -7.89
CA GLY A 287 -48.07 26.29 -6.48
C GLY A 287 -47.95 27.68 -5.84
N GLU A 288 -48.04 27.74 -4.52
CA GLU A 288 -47.75 28.96 -3.73
C GLU A 288 -46.32 29.49 -3.96
N ILE A 289 -45.40 28.59 -4.32
CA ILE A 289 -44.08 28.93 -4.85
C ILE A 289 -43.98 28.44 -6.32
N SER A 290 -43.38 29.26 -7.18
CA SER A 290 -43.22 28.98 -8.61
C SER A 290 -41.94 28.21 -8.95
N GLU A 291 -41.00 28.10 -8.01
CA GLU A 291 -39.75 27.37 -8.15
C GLU A 291 -39.23 26.90 -6.80
N ILE A 292 -38.65 25.70 -6.78
CA ILE A 292 -37.87 25.19 -5.63
C ILE A 292 -36.42 24.95 -6.04
N THR A 293 -35.49 25.41 -5.21
CA THR A 293 -34.05 25.16 -5.36
C THR A 293 -33.59 24.05 -4.43
N PHE A 294 -32.75 23.15 -4.96
CA PHE A 294 -32.15 22.05 -4.23
C PHE A 294 -30.69 22.33 -3.92
N TYR A 295 -30.26 21.87 -2.75
CA TYR A 295 -28.90 22.02 -2.25
C TYR A 295 -28.35 20.69 -1.79
N ALA A 296 -27.04 20.49 -1.93
CA ALA A 296 -26.35 19.31 -1.45
C ALA A 296 -26.43 19.20 0.07
N GLU A 297 -26.84 18.04 0.59
CA GLU A 297 -26.96 17.83 2.03
C GLU A 297 -25.62 17.47 2.69
N ASN A 298 -24.73 16.84 1.92
CA ASN A 298 -23.42 16.34 2.34
C ASN A 298 -22.36 16.77 1.32
N SER A 299 -21.12 16.91 1.79
CA SER A 299 -19.96 17.01 0.91
C SER A 299 -19.54 15.62 0.43
N CYS A 300 -18.93 15.54 -0.75
CA CYS A 300 -18.35 14.35 -1.32
C CYS A 300 -17.01 14.72 -1.95
N THR A 301 -15.93 14.11 -1.45
CA THR A 301 -14.58 14.27 -1.97
C THR A 301 -14.05 12.89 -2.30
N GLU A 302 -13.41 12.75 -3.45
CA GLU A 302 -12.91 11.47 -3.94
C GLU A 302 -11.47 11.62 -4.41
N PHE A 303 -10.60 10.68 -4.02
CA PHE A 303 -9.21 10.70 -4.44
C PHE A 303 -9.05 10.06 -5.82
N MET A 304 -8.71 10.85 -6.83
CA MET A 304 -8.61 10.37 -8.21
C MET A 304 -7.55 11.11 -9.03
N ALA A 305 -7.29 10.60 -10.24
CA ALA A 305 -6.41 11.27 -11.17
C ALA A 305 -7.00 12.63 -11.58
N LYS A 306 -6.18 13.67 -11.61
CA LYS A 306 -6.60 15.07 -11.85
C LYS A 306 -7.20 15.30 -13.24
N ASN A 307 -6.92 14.41 -14.19
CA ASN A 307 -7.38 14.51 -15.58
C ASN A 307 -8.72 13.81 -15.86
N ARG A 308 -9.37 13.25 -14.84
CA ARG A 308 -10.68 12.58 -14.97
C ARG A 308 -11.75 13.60 -15.35
N LYS A 309 -12.63 13.24 -16.29
CA LYS A 309 -13.73 14.11 -16.71
C LYS A 309 -14.89 13.99 -15.71
N ILE A 310 -15.23 15.10 -15.06
CA ILE A 310 -16.34 15.16 -14.09
C ILE A 310 -17.51 15.91 -14.72
N GLU A 311 -18.69 15.28 -14.72
CA GLU A 311 -19.92 15.89 -15.21
C GLU A 311 -20.99 15.85 -14.12
N LYS A 312 -21.57 17.02 -13.81
CA LYS A 312 -22.70 17.15 -12.88
C LYS A 312 -23.98 17.32 -13.69
N GLN A 313 -24.96 16.43 -13.49
CA GLN A 313 -26.22 16.42 -14.24
C GLN A 313 -27.42 16.52 -13.32
N VAL A 314 -28.45 17.27 -13.75
CA VAL A 314 -29.73 17.40 -13.06
C VAL A 314 -30.84 16.94 -13.98
N ILE A 315 -31.43 15.80 -13.66
CA ILE A 315 -32.56 15.24 -14.39
C ILE A 315 -33.83 15.70 -13.67
N ARG A 316 -34.66 16.47 -14.36
CA ARG A 316 -35.87 17.06 -13.81
C ARG A 316 -37.08 16.31 -14.34
N LYS A 317 -38.06 15.99 -13.48
CA LYS A 317 -39.40 15.65 -13.96
C LYS A 317 -40.03 16.90 -14.57
N LYS A 318 -40.74 16.73 -15.69
CA LYS A 318 -41.46 17.81 -16.37
C LYS A 318 -42.84 17.99 -15.76
N ASN A 319 -43.42 19.18 -15.91
CA ASN A 319 -44.81 19.50 -15.57
C ASN A 319 -45.18 19.18 -14.12
N ILE A 320 -44.28 19.49 -13.19
CA ILE A 320 -44.56 19.40 -11.76
C ILE A 320 -45.60 20.46 -11.38
N LYS A 321 -46.70 20.01 -10.78
CA LYS A 321 -47.89 20.82 -10.49
C LYS A 321 -48.35 20.60 -9.05
N ALA A 322 -48.76 21.67 -8.38
CA ALA A 322 -49.27 21.63 -7.01
C ALA A 322 -50.70 21.04 -6.90
N PRO A 323 -51.07 20.42 -5.76
CA PRO A 323 -50.26 20.25 -4.55
C PRO A 323 -49.20 19.15 -4.69
N ILE A 324 -48.10 19.27 -3.96
CA ILE A 324 -47.01 18.29 -3.92
C ILE A 324 -46.72 17.95 -2.47
N GLU A 325 -46.79 16.68 -2.09
CA GLU A 325 -46.49 16.22 -0.74
C GLU A 325 -44.99 16.22 -0.43
N ALA A 326 -44.63 16.48 0.82
CA ALA A 326 -43.29 16.22 1.34
C ALA A 326 -42.85 14.77 1.07
N GLY A 327 -41.58 14.58 0.74
CA GLY A 327 -41.01 13.30 0.33
C GLY A 327 -41.12 13.01 -1.17
N THR A 328 -41.94 13.76 -1.93
CA THR A 328 -42.10 13.55 -3.37
C THR A 328 -40.77 13.76 -4.12
N VAL A 329 -40.33 12.75 -4.88
CA VAL A 329 -39.17 12.85 -5.77
C VAL A 329 -39.57 13.58 -7.05
N VAL A 330 -38.98 14.74 -7.29
CA VAL A 330 -39.25 15.60 -8.46
C VAL A 330 -38.09 15.67 -9.46
N GLY A 331 -36.98 15.00 -9.16
CA GLY A 331 -35.84 14.90 -10.06
C GLY A 331 -34.72 14.06 -9.45
N GLU A 332 -33.57 14.10 -10.09
CA GLU A 332 -32.38 13.34 -9.71
C GLU A 332 -31.14 14.16 -10.05
N TYR A 333 -30.17 14.16 -9.14
CA TYR A 333 -28.83 14.70 -9.35
C TYR A 333 -27.84 13.55 -9.56
N ARG A 334 -26.99 13.67 -10.58
CA ARG A 334 -25.93 12.69 -10.89
C ARG A 334 -24.57 13.38 -10.96
N ILE A 335 -23.56 12.71 -10.45
CA ILE A 335 -22.15 13.00 -10.77
C ILE A 335 -21.64 11.83 -11.60
N LEU A 336 -21.15 12.12 -12.80
CA LEU A 336 -20.51 11.14 -13.67
C LEU A 336 -19.01 11.39 -13.69
N ILE A 337 -18.24 10.32 -13.63
CA ILE A 337 -16.78 10.36 -13.81
C ILE A 337 -16.46 9.49 -15.03
N ASP A 338 -15.83 10.09 -16.03
CA ASP A 338 -15.54 9.46 -17.33
C ASP A 338 -16.79 8.79 -17.96
N GLY A 339 -17.95 9.45 -17.81
CA GLY A 339 -19.22 8.98 -18.35
C GLY A 339 -19.93 7.88 -17.55
N GLN A 340 -19.34 7.37 -16.46
CA GLN A 340 -19.99 6.42 -15.56
C GLN A 340 -20.61 7.14 -14.36
N ILE A 341 -21.82 6.74 -13.95
CA ILE A 341 -22.49 7.31 -12.77
C ILE A 341 -21.68 6.93 -11.53
N TYR A 342 -21.12 7.94 -10.86
CA TYR A 342 -20.38 7.79 -9.61
C TYR A 342 -21.30 8.01 -8.41
N LEU A 343 -22.05 9.12 -8.43
CA LEU A 343 -23.00 9.47 -7.37
C LEU A 343 -24.36 9.76 -7.99
N LYS A 344 -25.41 9.30 -7.29
CA LYS A 344 -26.81 9.56 -7.63
C LYS A 344 -27.57 9.93 -6.36
N SER A 345 -28.36 11.01 -6.42
CA SER A 345 -29.21 11.46 -5.32
C SER A 345 -30.56 11.96 -5.82
N ASP A 346 -31.65 11.60 -5.12
CA ASP A 346 -32.99 12.05 -5.44
C ASP A 346 -33.21 13.52 -5.04
N LEU A 347 -33.84 14.31 -5.91
CA LEU A 347 -34.32 15.64 -5.55
C LEU A 347 -35.72 15.53 -4.95
N LYS A 348 -35.80 15.52 -3.62
CA LYS A 348 -37.05 15.33 -2.85
C LYS A 348 -37.57 16.65 -2.29
N ILE A 349 -38.89 16.86 -2.38
CA ILE A 349 -39.58 17.97 -1.72
C ILE A 349 -39.51 17.77 -0.21
N LYS A 350 -38.99 18.74 0.55
CA LYS A 350 -38.87 18.63 2.02
C LYS A 350 -40.14 18.99 2.76
N ASN A 351 -40.81 20.04 2.29
CA ASN A 351 -42.06 20.56 2.86
C ASN A 351 -43.12 20.55 1.75
N SER A 352 -44.35 20.13 2.06
CA SER A 352 -45.44 20.11 1.09
C SER A 352 -45.67 21.49 0.47
N ILE A 353 -46.05 21.51 -0.81
CA ILE A 353 -46.28 22.72 -1.59
C ILE A 353 -47.73 22.74 -2.01
N GLU A 354 -48.50 23.65 -1.43
CA GLU A 354 -49.93 23.80 -1.71
C GLU A 354 -50.18 24.59 -3.00
N LYS A 355 -51.44 24.56 -3.47
CA LYS A 355 -51.88 25.36 -4.60
C LYS A 355 -51.90 26.84 -4.24
N ILE A 356 -51.57 27.69 -5.21
CA ILE A 356 -51.75 29.14 -5.08
C ILE A 356 -53.22 29.49 -4.77
N GLY A 357 -53.44 30.35 -3.78
CA GLY A 357 -54.79 30.77 -3.37
C GLY A 357 -55.56 31.49 -4.47
N PHE A 358 -56.90 31.40 -4.44
CA PHE A 358 -57.80 31.90 -5.50
C PHE A 358 -57.58 33.38 -5.86
N PHE A 359 -57.27 34.25 -4.88
CA PHE A 359 -57.03 35.68 -5.09
C PHE A 359 -55.62 36.01 -5.60
N GLN A 360 -54.60 35.20 -5.32
CA GLN A 360 -53.24 35.37 -5.86
C GLN A 360 -53.14 34.95 -7.34
N ARG A 361 -54.09 34.15 -7.82
CA ARG A 361 -54.17 33.63 -9.19
C ARG A 361 -54.67 34.64 -10.23
N ILE A 362 -55.25 35.75 -9.78
CA ILE A 362 -55.82 36.83 -10.62
C ILE A 362 -54.80 37.96 -10.86
N PHE A 363 -53.74 38.04 -10.06
CA PHE A 363 -52.74 39.12 -10.09
C PHE A 363 -51.31 38.65 -10.47
N ASN A 364 -51.13 37.36 -10.77
CA ASN A 364 -49.91 36.74 -11.31
C ASN A 364 -50.22 36.17 -12.70
#